data_AF-A0A0G1LVM0-F1
#
_entry.id   AF-A0A0G1LVM0-F1
#
_cell.length_a   1.000
_cell.length_b   1.000
_cell.length_c   1.000
_cell.angle_alpha   90.00
_cell.angle_beta   90.00
_cell.angle_gamma   90.00
#
_symmetry.space_group_name_H-M   'P 1'
#
loop_
_entity.id
_entity.type
_entity.pdbx_description
1 polymer ?
#
loop_
_entity_poly.entity_id
_entity_poly.type
_entity_poly.pdbx_seq_one_letter_code
_entity_poly.pdbx_strand_id
1 'polypeptide(L)'
;MTILEFHKALKNKKTSARETAISYLDKIKKENKNLNAYLEIFSARGGSASGGEYDALKQAKEIDEKIASGEEPGALWGVPIAIKDNILIRGEIASAASKILGNYVASYDAHVIAKLKKAGVIFLGRTNMDEFAMGSSTENSAYGPTKNPRDTSKVPGGSSGGSAAAVAGGLAMAALGSDTGGSIRQPAAFCGVVGLKPTYGAVSRNGLIAMASSLDQIGPITQTVEDAEILFNTIKGKDEMDSTSVLPKVFNRAAKIKTIGIPKEYFSEQGLDPHIKSELDKVINKLEKNYEIHEINLPHTKYALACYYIIVPAEVSSNMARFDGVRYGERKDAGNLIETYKKSRGEGIGLEVRRRILLGTYALSAGYYNAYYSKAQRVRSLVAEDFKKAFAEVDLILAPTVPTPPFKIGEKTNDPLAMYLSDIYTIPANLAGVPALTLASGAQLIAPHFEENRLFEVGKFIEHD
;
A
#
# COMPACT_ATOMS: atom_id res chain seq x y z
N MET A 1 10.98 12.94 -12.78
CA MET A 1 9.93 13.91 -13.15
C MET A 1 8.78 13.69 -12.20
N THR A 2 8.39 14.71 -11.45
CA THR A 2 7.21 14.68 -10.56
C THR A 2 5.91 14.90 -11.36
N ILE A 3 4.76 14.66 -10.73
CA ILE A 3 3.45 14.93 -11.35
C ILE A 3 3.32 16.39 -11.74
N LEU A 4 3.73 17.31 -10.86
CA LEU A 4 3.65 18.75 -11.11
C LEU A 4 4.56 19.19 -12.27
N GLU A 5 5.78 18.67 -12.34
CA GLU A 5 6.71 18.93 -13.45
C GLU A 5 6.14 18.43 -14.78
N PHE A 6 5.58 17.22 -14.78
CA PHE A 6 4.95 16.64 -15.96
C PHE A 6 3.75 17.45 -16.42
N HIS A 7 2.84 17.82 -15.51
CA HIS A 7 1.68 18.63 -15.82
C HIS A 7 2.09 19.99 -16.43
N LYS A 8 3.12 20.65 -15.87
CA LYS A 8 3.68 21.89 -16.45
C LYS A 8 4.29 21.66 -17.84
N ALA A 9 4.97 20.55 -18.06
CA ALA A 9 5.55 20.21 -19.37
C ALA A 9 4.46 19.96 -20.41
N LEU A 10 3.40 19.23 -20.04
CA LEU A 10 2.24 18.93 -20.87
C LEU A 10 1.49 20.23 -21.26
N LYS A 11 1.18 21.09 -20.28
CA LYS A 11 0.52 22.37 -20.52
C LYS A 11 1.32 23.30 -21.45
N ASN A 12 2.64 23.30 -21.30
CA ASN A 12 3.54 24.11 -22.14
C ASN A 12 3.93 23.43 -23.46
N LYS A 13 3.30 22.29 -23.82
CA LYS A 13 3.58 21.52 -25.04
C LYS A 13 5.07 21.14 -25.20
N LYS A 14 5.77 20.95 -24.07
CA LYS A 14 7.17 20.46 -24.04
C LYS A 14 7.26 18.94 -24.11
N THR A 15 6.15 18.26 -23.85
CA THR A 15 5.96 16.81 -24.00
C THR A 15 4.48 16.53 -24.25
N SER A 16 4.17 15.31 -24.66
CA SER A 16 2.81 14.76 -24.76
C SER A 16 2.58 13.64 -23.75
N ALA A 17 1.31 13.34 -23.47
CA ALA A 17 0.93 12.18 -22.67
C ALA A 17 1.43 10.89 -23.34
N ARG A 18 1.30 10.82 -24.67
CA ARG A 18 1.74 9.65 -25.44
C ARG A 18 3.25 9.43 -25.41
N GLU A 19 4.07 10.46 -25.65
CA GLU A 19 5.54 10.34 -25.58
C GLU A 19 5.98 9.89 -24.18
N THR A 20 5.37 10.47 -23.15
CA THR A 20 5.68 10.11 -21.77
C THR A 20 5.29 8.67 -21.48
N ALA A 21 4.10 8.23 -21.87
CA ALA A 21 3.67 6.83 -21.70
C ALA A 21 4.62 5.85 -22.41
N ILE A 22 5.03 6.14 -23.65
CA ILE A 22 6.01 5.32 -24.39
C ILE A 22 7.33 5.23 -23.61
N SER A 23 7.84 6.36 -23.13
CA SER A 23 9.11 6.39 -22.38
C SER A 23 9.09 5.47 -21.15
N TYR A 24 8.00 5.50 -20.37
CA TYR A 24 7.85 4.60 -19.23
C TYR A 24 7.69 3.14 -19.65
N LEU A 25 6.86 2.84 -20.66
CA LEU A 25 6.64 1.47 -21.15
C LEU A 25 7.93 0.83 -21.70
N ASP A 26 8.74 1.60 -22.45
CA ASP A 26 10.04 1.13 -22.96
C ASP A 26 11.00 0.83 -21.81
N LYS A 27 11.01 1.67 -20.77
CA LYS A 27 11.83 1.43 -19.58
C LYS A 27 11.37 0.21 -18.79
N ILE A 28 10.05 0.03 -18.61
CA ILE A 28 9.48 -1.18 -17.98
C ILE A 28 9.92 -2.42 -18.76
N LYS A 29 9.77 -2.42 -20.09
CA LYS A 29 10.18 -3.54 -20.95
C LYS A 29 11.66 -3.89 -20.78
N LYS A 30 12.51 -2.89 -20.62
CA LYS A 30 13.96 -3.07 -20.43
C LYS A 30 14.33 -3.59 -19.04
N GLU A 31 13.73 -3.02 -17.99
CA GLU A 31 14.20 -3.19 -16.60
C GLU A 31 13.39 -4.21 -15.80
N ASN A 32 12.11 -4.44 -16.13
CA ASN A 32 11.25 -5.32 -15.34
C ASN A 32 11.72 -6.77 -15.35
N LYS A 33 12.39 -7.24 -16.41
CA LYS A 33 13.01 -8.58 -16.45
C LYS A 33 14.02 -8.82 -15.31
N ASN A 34 14.62 -7.74 -14.79
CA ASN A 34 15.59 -7.81 -13.69
C ASN A 34 14.93 -7.58 -12.33
N LEU A 35 13.92 -6.71 -12.26
CA LEU A 35 13.28 -6.26 -11.02
C LEU A 35 12.03 -7.06 -10.63
N ASN A 36 11.31 -7.61 -11.60
CA ASN A 36 10.01 -8.28 -11.43
C ASN A 36 9.00 -7.42 -10.64
N ALA A 37 8.95 -6.12 -10.95
CA ALA A 37 8.06 -5.14 -10.31
C ALA A 37 6.65 -5.17 -10.92
N TYR A 38 6.50 -5.55 -12.18
CA TYR A 38 5.23 -5.69 -12.90
C TYR A 38 4.93 -7.16 -13.24
N LEU A 39 3.67 -7.56 -13.05
CA LEU A 39 3.11 -8.83 -13.51
C LEU A 39 2.49 -8.69 -14.90
N GLU A 40 1.93 -7.52 -15.22
CA GLU A 40 1.24 -7.22 -16.47
C GLU A 40 1.57 -5.80 -16.91
N ILE A 41 1.70 -5.56 -18.21
CA ILE A 41 2.07 -4.26 -18.81
C ILE A 41 1.06 -3.90 -19.90
N PHE A 42 0.56 -2.66 -19.91
CA PHE A 42 -0.53 -2.21 -20.79
C PHE A 42 -0.05 -1.44 -22.05
N SER A 43 0.92 -1.95 -22.80
CA SER A 43 1.66 -1.18 -23.81
C SER A 43 1.01 -0.99 -25.20
N ALA A 44 -0.20 -1.52 -25.45
CA ALA A 44 -1.04 -1.47 -26.67
C ALA A 44 -1.35 -2.84 -27.27
N ARG A 45 -2.65 -3.08 -27.53
CA ARG A 45 -3.30 -4.28 -28.11
C ARG A 45 -2.77 -5.66 -27.63
N GLY A 46 -3.51 -6.27 -26.71
CA GLY A 46 -3.54 -7.74 -26.54
C GLY A 46 -2.23 -8.39 -26.09
N GLY A 47 -1.34 -7.62 -25.45
CA GLY A 47 0.00 -8.04 -25.07
C GLY A 47 0.16 -8.47 -23.61
N SER A 48 -0.90 -8.51 -22.80
CA SER A 48 -0.83 -9.34 -21.61
C SER A 48 -1.05 -10.79 -22.02
N ALA A 49 -0.36 -11.73 -21.36
CA ALA A 49 -0.59 -13.16 -21.55
C ALA A 49 -2.05 -13.59 -21.28
N SER A 50 -2.90 -12.65 -20.82
CA SER A 50 -4.26 -12.82 -20.37
C SER A 50 -5.34 -12.21 -21.28
N GLY A 51 -4.98 -11.49 -22.34
CA GLY A 51 -5.97 -10.96 -23.31
C GLY A 51 -6.77 -9.75 -22.82
N GLY A 52 -6.20 -8.92 -21.95
CA GLY A 52 -6.83 -7.68 -21.45
C GLY A 52 -7.11 -6.63 -22.53
N GLU A 53 -8.01 -5.69 -22.23
CA GLU A 53 -8.54 -4.68 -23.15
C GLU A 53 -7.91 -3.28 -22.98
N TYR A 54 -7.23 -3.02 -21.86
CA TYR A 54 -6.69 -1.71 -21.53
C TYR A 54 -5.44 -1.38 -22.37
N ASP A 55 -5.51 -0.24 -23.06
CA ASP A 55 -4.44 0.26 -23.93
C ASP A 55 -3.97 1.64 -23.46
N ALA A 56 -2.82 1.67 -22.77
CA ALA A 56 -2.25 2.89 -22.22
C ALA A 56 -1.91 3.92 -23.31
N LEU A 57 -1.47 3.45 -24.48
CA LEU A 57 -1.06 4.32 -25.58
C LEU A 57 -2.26 4.93 -26.30
N LYS A 58 -3.37 4.19 -26.41
CA LYS A 58 -4.65 4.71 -26.90
C LYS A 58 -5.19 5.78 -25.96
N GLN A 59 -5.23 5.50 -24.65
CA GLN A 59 -5.69 6.47 -23.64
C GLN A 59 -4.83 7.74 -23.65
N ALA A 60 -3.50 7.60 -23.76
CA ALA A 60 -2.61 8.74 -23.84
C ALA A 60 -2.84 9.58 -25.10
N LYS A 61 -3.10 8.93 -26.25
CA LYS A 61 -3.46 9.63 -27.50
C LYS A 61 -4.75 10.42 -27.37
N GLU A 62 -5.78 9.85 -26.74
CA GLU A 62 -7.06 10.52 -26.52
C GLU A 62 -6.90 11.79 -25.65
N ILE A 63 -5.96 11.79 -24.70
CA ILE A 63 -5.61 12.97 -23.91
C ILE A 63 -4.91 14.02 -24.77
N ASP A 64 -3.95 13.62 -25.59
CA ASP A 64 -3.24 14.55 -26.48
C ASP A 64 -4.20 15.21 -27.49
N GLU A 65 -5.20 14.46 -27.99
CA GLU A 65 -6.24 14.99 -28.88
C GLU A 65 -7.13 16.05 -28.20
N LYS A 66 -7.51 15.85 -26.94
CA LYS A 66 -8.24 16.85 -26.14
C LYS A 66 -7.42 18.12 -25.92
N ILE A 67 -6.13 17.98 -25.66
CA ILE A 67 -5.24 19.13 -25.47
C ILE A 67 -5.06 19.87 -26.80
N ALA A 68 -4.96 19.15 -27.91
CA ALA A 68 -4.86 19.73 -29.25
C ALA A 68 -6.15 20.46 -29.68
N SER A 69 -7.32 20.01 -29.22
CA SER A 69 -8.61 20.70 -29.47
C SER A 69 -8.83 21.93 -28.59
N GLY A 70 -7.91 22.24 -27.66
CA GLY A 70 -7.94 23.43 -26.83
C GLY A 70 -8.52 23.23 -25.43
N GLU A 71 -8.75 21.99 -24.99
CA GLU A 71 -9.13 21.72 -23.60
C GLU A 71 -7.92 21.95 -22.66
N GLU A 72 -8.15 22.65 -21.55
CA GLU A 72 -7.12 22.85 -20.52
C GLU A 72 -6.81 21.50 -19.82
N PRO A 73 -5.54 21.07 -19.78
CA PRO A 73 -5.18 19.81 -19.13
C PRO A 73 -5.55 19.79 -17.66
N GLY A 74 -6.20 18.72 -17.20
CA GLY A 74 -6.39 18.46 -15.77
C GLY A 74 -5.07 18.13 -15.07
N ALA A 75 -5.03 18.26 -13.74
CA ALA A 75 -3.82 18.06 -12.93
C ALA A 75 -3.18 16.66 -13.09
N LEU A 76 -3.98 15.64 -13.40
CA LEU A 76 -3.54 14.24 -13.56
C LEU A 76 -3.64 13.70 -14.99
N TRP A 77 -3.99 14.55 -15.96
CA TRP A 77 -4.09 14.12 -17.36
C TRP A 77 -2.75 13.58 -17.85
N GLY A 78 -2.74 12.35 -18.35
CA GLY A 78 -1.57 11.71 -18.94
C GLY A 78 -0.60 11.11 -17.91
N VAL A 79 -0.84 11.29 -16.60
CA VAL A 79 0.11 10.84 -15.57
C VAL A 79 0.21 9.31 -15.60
N PRO A 80 1.42 8.74 -15.79
CA PRO A 80 1.60 7.30 -15.88
C PRO A 80 1.77 6.66 -14.49
N ILE A 81 0.81 5.83 -14.09
CA ILE A 81 0.71 5.23 -12.75
C ILE A 81 0.70 3.71 -12.81
N ALA A 82 1.38 3.07 -11.87
CA ALA A 82 1.34 1.62 -11.67
C ALA A 82 0.28 1.22 -10.63
N ILE A 83 -0.41 0.08 -10.82
CA ILE A 83 -1.50 -0.33 -9.93
C ILE A 83 -1.19 -1.69 -9.32
N LYS A 84 -1.21 -1.80 -7.98
CA LYS A 84 -1.08 -3.09 -7.30
C LYS A 84 -2.14 -4.09 -7.77
N ASP A 85 -1.71 -5.33 -7.98
CA ASP A 85 -2.51 -6.39 -8.62
C ASP A 85 -3.76 -6.83 -7.82
N ASN A 86 -3.88 -6.44 -6.55
CA ASN A 86 -5.09 -6.68 -5.75
C ASN A 86 -6.17 -5.58 -5.86
N ILE A 87 -6.01 -4.61 -6.75
CA ILE A 87 -7.00 -3.55 -7.01
C ILE A 87 -7.65 -3.82 -8.36
N LEU A 88 -8.97 -3.98 -8.46
CA LEU A 88 -9.63 -4.40 -9.70
C LEU A 88 -9.63 -3.30 -10.78
N ILE A 89 -9.27 -3.66 -12.01
CA ILE A 89 -9.44 -2.85 -13.23
C ILE A 89 -10.26 -3.72 -14.18
N ARG A 90 -11.45 -3.25 -14.56
CA ARG A 90 -12.39 -4.01 -15.41
C ARG A 90 -11.70 -4.45 -16.70
N GLY A 91 -11.89 -5.72 -17.06
CA GLY A 91 -11.34 -6.31 -18.29
C GLY A 91 -9.90 -6.80 -18.17
N GLU A 92 -9.21 -6.46 -17.08
CA GLU A 92 -7.82 -6.87 -16.83
C GLU A 92 -7.74 -7.96 -15.76
N ILE A 93 -6.60 -8.66 -15.70
CA ILE A 93 -6.37 -9.62 -14.62
C ILE A 93 -6.26 -8.90 -13.27
N ALA A 94 -6.74 -9.58 -12.24
CA ALA A 94 -6.48 -9.25 -10.84
C ALA A 94 -6.13 -10.55 -10.09
N SER A 95 -4.86 -10.96 -10.16
CA SER A 95 -4.41 -12.25 -9.62
C SER A 95 -4.10 -12.20 -8.12
N ALA A 96 -3.98 -11.00 -7.54
CA ALA A 96 -3.43 -10.79 -6.20
C ALA A 96 -2.09 -11.54 -5.98
N ALA A 97 -1.27 -11.62 -7.03
CA ALA A 97 -0.04 -12.42 -7.10
C ALA A 97 -0.22 -13.91 -6.70
N SER A 98 -1.39 -14.49 -6.96
CA SER A 98 -1.74 -15.87 -6.58
C SER A 98 -2.14 -16.71 -7.78
N LYS A 99 -1.83 -18.02 -7.74
CA LYS A 99 -2.24 -18.97 -8.79
C LYS A 99 -3.75 -19.16 -8.83
N ILE A 100 -4.42 -19.18 -7.67
CA ILE A 100 -5.88 -19.39 -7.62
C ILE A 100 -6.68 -18.31 -8.34
N LEU A 101 -6.10 -17.12 -8.56
CA LEU A 101 -6.70 -16.04 -9.34
C LEU A 101 -5.92 -15.71 -10.61
N GLY A 102 -4.97 -16.57 -11.02
CA GLY A 102 -4.08 -16.31 -12.14
C GLY A 102 -4.79 -16.17 -13.50
N ASN A 103 -6.06 -16.55 -13.59
CA ASN A 103 -6.93 -16.39 -14.76
C ASN A 103 -8.17 -15.51 -14.47
N TYR A 104 -8.24 -14.84 -13.31
CA TYR A 104 -9.39 -14.02 -12.96
C TYR A 104 -9.33 -12.66 -13.64
N VAL A 105 -10.26 -12.43 -14.57
CA VAL A 105 -10.49 -11.15 -15.22
C VAL A 105 -11.53 -10.37 -14.41
N ALA A 106 -11.18 -9.16 -13.98
CA ALA A 106 -12.06 -8.35 -13.15
C ALA A 106 -13.30 -7.89 -13.91
N SER A 107 -14.48 -8.14 -13.32
CA SER A 107 -15.77 -7.79 -13.93
C SER A 107 -16.17 -6.33 -13.75
N TYR A 108 -15.48 -5.57 -12.90
CA TYR A 108 -15.76 -4.16 -12.61
C TYR A 108 -14.48 -3.42 -12.22
N ASP A 109 -14.52 -2.08 -12.32
CA ASP A 109 -13.45 -1.21 -11.82
C ASP A 109 -13.60 -1.00 -10.32
N ALA A 110 -12.49 -1.08 -9.59
CA ALA A 110 -12.45 -0.56 -8.23
C ALA A 110 -12.80 0.93 -8.20
N HIS A 111 -13.35 1.40 -7.09
CA HIS A 111 -13.79 2.80 -6.97
C HIS A 111 -12.64 3.79 -7.26
N VAL A 112 -11.45 3.51 -6.73
CA VAL A 112 -10.25 4.33 -6.98
C VAL A 112 -9.84 4.33 -8.46
N ILE A 113 -10.04 3.22 -9.17
CA ILE A 113 -9.74 3.10 -10.60
C ILE A 113 -10.71 3.94 -11.43
N ALA A 114 -12.01 3.89 -11.11
CA ALA A 114 -13.00 4.74 -11.76
C ALA A 114 -12.68 6.24 -11.59
N LYS A 115 -12.26 6.67 -10.39
CA LYS A 115 -11.83 8.05 -10.13
C LYS A 115 -10.58 8.43 -10.92
N LEU A 116 -9.57 7.56 -10.95
CA LEU A 116 -8.33 7.83 -11.70
C LEU A 116 -8.56 7.86 -13.22
N LYS A 117 -9.41 6.97 -13.77
CA LYS A 117 -9.85 7.03 -15.18
C LYS A 117 -10.51 8.37 -15.49
N LYS A 118 -11.43 8.83 -14.63
CA LYS A 118 -12.08 10.15 -14.78
C LYS A 118 -11.07 11.30 -14.69
N ALA A 119 -10.02 11.16 -13.88
CA ALA A 119 -8.96 12.14 -13.74
C ALA A 119 -7.94 12.13 -14.90
N GLY A 120 -8.11 11.26 -15.91
CA GLY A 120 -7.22 11.18 -17.07
C GLY A 120 -5.88 10.49 -16.80
N VAL A 121 -5.79 9.65 -15.78
CA VAL A 121 -4.57 8.90 -15.48
C VAL A 121 -4.37 7.76 -16.48
N ILE A 122 -3.12 7.51 -16.84
CA ILE A 122 -2.71 6.40 -17.69
C ILE A 122 -2.17 5.26 -16.80
N PHE A 123 -2.79 4.09 -16.86
CA PHE A 123 -2.31 2.93 -16.14
C PHE A 123 -1.23 2.22 -16.96
N LEU A 124 -0.06 1.99 -16.35
CA LEU A 124 1.06 1.33 -17.02
C LEU A 124 0.98 -0.20 -16.96
N GLY A 125 0.30 -0.74 -15.94
CA GLY A 125 0.22 -2.17 -15.71
C GLY A 125 -0.07 -2.54 -14.25
N ARG A 126 0.00 -3.86 -13.99
CA ARG A 126 -0.16 -4.47 -12.67
C ARG A 126 1.18 -4.66 -11.99
N THR A 127 1.35 -4.15 -10.79
CA THR A 127 2.56 -4.38 -10.01
C THR A 127 2.47 -5.64 -9.16
N ASN A 128 3.58 -6.33 -9.04
CA ASN A 128 3.75 -7.51 -8.21
C ASN A 128 3.57 -7.19 -6.71
N MET A 129 3.29 -8.22 -5.92
CA MET A 129 2.99 -8.13 -4.49
C MET A 129 3.17 -9.48 -3.81
N ASP A 130 3.24 -9.52 -2.47
CA ASP A 130 3.02 -10.78 -1.76
C ASP A 130 1.61 -11.31 -2.05
N GLU A 131 1.49 -12.64 -2.17
CA GLU A 131 0.23 -13.31 -2.45
C GLU A 131 -0.88 -12.86 -1.48
N PHE A 132 -2.00 -12.38 -2.03
CA PHE A 132 -3.13 -11.82 -1.28
C PHE A 132 -2.76 -10.76 -0.24
N ALA A 133 -1.69 -10.01 -0.49
CA ALA A 133 -1.14 -8.97 0.37
C ALA A 133 -0.48 -9.48 1.67
N MET A 134 -0.21 -10.79 1.78
CA MET A 134 0.26 -11.43 3.01
C MET A 134 1.77 -11.65 3.00
N GLY A 135 2.51 -10.62 3.43
CA GLY A 135 3.97 -10.68 3.59
C GLY A 135 4.57 -9.27 3.65
N SER A 136 5.88 -9.21 3.91
CA SER A 136 6.62 -7.98 4.13
C SER A 136 7.92 -7.93 3.29
N SER A 137 7.97 -8.70 2.20
CA SER A 137 9.13 -8.79 1.30
C SER A 137 8.81 -8.98 -0.19
N THR A 138 7.56 -9.26 -0.56
CA THR A 138 7.12 -9.64 -1.92
C THR A 138 7.68 -10.98 -2.40
N GLU A 139 8.31 -11.76 -1.53
CA GLU A 139 8.85 -13.09 -1.85
C GLU A 139 7.77 -14.17 -1.93
N ASN A 140 6.59 -13.94 -1.32
CA ASN A 140 5.48 -14.89 -1.39
C ASN A 140 4.70 -14.81 -2.71
N SER A 141 5.05 -13.89 -3.62
CA SER A 141 4.42 -13.82 -4.94
C SER A 141 4.52 -15.16 -5.67
N ALA A 142 3.40 -15.67 -6.17
CA ALA A 142 3.38 -16.89 -6.99
C ALA A 142 4.15 -16.72 -8.32
N TYR A 143 4.48 -15.48 -8.69
CA TYR A 143 5.20 -15.10 -9.91
C TYR A 143 6.66 -14.73 -9.64
N GLY A 144 7.16 -15.04 -8.44
CA GLY A 144 8.54 -14.81 -8.04
C GLY A 144 8.78 -13.45 -7.38
N PRO A 145 9.92 -13.29 -6.69
CA PRO A 145 10.20 -12.10 -5.88
C PRO A 145 10.42 -10.86 -6.75
N THR A 146 9.92 -9.71 -6.29
CA THR A 146 10.41 -8.40 -6.74
C THR A 146 11.75 -8.11 -6.07
N LYS A 147 12.63 -7.38 -6.75
CA LYS A 147 13.93 -6.94 -6.23
C LYS A 147 13.94 -5.44 -5.97
N ASN A 148 14.70 -4.99 -4.97
CA ASN A 148 14.84 -3.58 -4.67
C ASN A 148 15.68 -2.86 -5.77
N PRO A 149 15.19 -1.77 -6.39
CA PRO A 149 15.93 -1.05 -7.41
C PRO A 149 17.25 -0.43 -6.94
N ARG A 150 17.39 -0.19 -5.62
CA ARG A 150 18.63 0.36 -5.03
C ARG A 150 19.71 -0.69 -4.82
N ASP A 151 19.32 -1.95 -4.64
CA ASP A 151 20.20 -3.10 -4.50
C ASP A 151 19.40 -4.37 -4.84
N THR A 152 19.67 -4.96 -6.01
CA THR A 152 18.88 -6.09 -6.51
C THR A 152 19.11 -7.39 -5.74
N SER A 153 20.06 -7.44 -4.79
CA SER A 153 20.18 -8.57 -3.86
C SER A 153 19.19 -8.50 -2.68
N LYS A 154 18.51 -7.37 -2.51
CA LYS A 154 17.64 -7.07 -1.37
C LYS A 154 16.17 -7.02 -1.74
N VAL A 155 15.33 -7.21 -0.73
CA VAL A 155 13.88 -7.12 -0.86
C VAL A 155 13.43 -5.66 -1.01
N PRO A 156 12.36 -5.38 -1.78
CA PRO A 156 11.73 -4.05 -1.86
C PRO A 156 10.77 -3.80 -0.70
N GLY A 157 10.61 -4.77 0.21
CA GLY A 157 9.55 -4.78 1.22
C GLY A 157 8.27 -5.44 0.72
N GLY A 158 7.21 -5.43 1.52
CA GLY A 158 5.94 -6.03 1.16
C GLY A 158 4.75 -5.50 1.97
N SER A 159 3.52 -5.73 1.53
CA SER A 159 3.18 -6.49 0.32
C SER A 159 3.11 -5.67 -0.96
N SER A 160 3.22 -4.34 -0.92
CA SER A 160 3.22 -3.49 -2.13
C SER A 160 4.63 -3.28 -2.71
N GLY A 161 5.51 -4.29 -2.63
CA GLY A 161 6.91 -4.16 -3.04
C GLY A 161 7.08 -3.87 -4.54
N GLY A 162 6.25 -4.46 -5.41
CA GLY A 162 6.24 -4.12 -6.84
C GLY A 162 5.88 -2.65 -7.09
N SER A 163 4.92 -2.10 -6.36
CA SER A 163 4.52 -0.69 -6.46
C SER A 163 5.65 0.24 -6.03
N ALA A 164 6.29 -0.03 -4.90
CA ALA A 164 7.43 0.76 -4.42
C ALA A 164 8.65 0.64 -5.33
N ALA A 165 8.97 -0.57 -5.81
CA ALA A 165 10.05 -0.79 -6.75
C ALA A 165 9.80 -0.11 -8.11
N ALA A 166 8.55 -0.10 -8.59
CA ALA A 166 8.20 0.59 -9.83
C ALA A 166 8.44 2.10 -9.71
N VAL A 167 8.02 2.73 -8.60
CA VAL A 167 8.26 4.16 -8.38
C VAL A 167 9.75 4.45 -8.19
N ALA A 168 10.42 3.72 -7.29
CA ALA A 168 11.83 3.93 -6.97
C ALA A 168 12.77 3.68 -8.16
N GLY A 169 12.46 2.69 -8.99
CA GLY A 169 13.18 2.43 -10.24
C GLY A 169 12.86 3.43 -11.35
N GLY A 170 11.92 4.36 -11.14
CA GLY A 170 11.43 5.28 -12.15
C GLY A 170 10.77 4.57 -13.32
N LEU A 171 10.07 3.46 -13.05
CA LEU A 171 9.22 2.69 -13.97
C LEU A 171 7.76 3.14 -13.93
N ALA A 172 7.42 4.03 -12.99
CA ALA A 172 6.18 4.80 -12.96
C ALA A 172 6.43 6.13 -12.27
N MET A 173 5.60 7.13 -12.55
CA MET A 173 5.65 8.41 -11.84
C MET A 173 5.09 8.28 -10.42
N ALA A 174 4.08 7.43 -10.27
CA ALA A 174 3.46 7.07 -9.01
C ALA A 174 2.86 5.67 -9.09
N ALA A 175 2.44 5.13 -7.95
CA ALA A 175 1.70 3.89 -7.88
C ALA A 175 0.58 3.94 -6.82
N LEU A 176 -0.40 3.04 -6.96
CA LEU A 176 -1.29 2.68 -5.85
C LEU A 176 -0.85 1.36 -5.23
N GLY A 177 -0.82 1.33 -3.91
CA GLY A 177 -0.67 0.13 -3.10
C GLY A 177 -1.86 -0.10 -2.16
N SER A 178 -1.74 -1.12 -1.31
CA SER A 178 -2.67 -1.36 -0.18
C SER A 178 -1.88 -1.67 1.08
N ASP A 179 -2.35 -1.17 2.23
CA ASP A 179 -1.70 -1.25 3.54
C ASP A 179 -2.66 -1.83 4.58
N THR A 180 -2.32 -3.01 5.10
CA THR A 180 -3.09 -3.70 6.15
C THR A 180 -2.36 -3.66 7.50
N GLY A 181 -1.02 -3.68 7.49
CA GLY A 181 -0.17 -3.58 8.68
C GLY A 181 1.15 -2.82 8.44
N GLY A 182 1.27 -2.08 7.34
CA GLY A 182 2.54 -1.50 6.88
C GLY A 182 2.78 -1.64 5.39
N SER A 183 1.89 -2.32 4.67
CA SER A 183 2.16 -2.79 3.31
C SER A 183 2.28 -1.72 2.22
N ILE A 184 2.11 -0.43 2.54
CA ILE A 184 2.52 0.71 1.70
C ILE A 184 3.77 1.36 2.27
N ARG A 185 3.76 1.62 3.58
CA ARG A 185 4.79 2.37 4.31
C ARG A 185 6.13 1.64 4.37
N GLN A 186 6.12 0.35 4.73
CA GLN A 186 7.33 -0.45 4.81
C GLN A 186 8.04 -0.59 3.46
N PRO A 187 7.34 -0.92 2.33
CA PRO A 187 7.97 -0.87 1.02
C PRO A 187 8.48 0.52 0.63
N ALA A 188 7.75 1.57 0.98
CA ALA A 188 8.18 2.94 0.71
C ALA A 188 9.49 3.28 1.44
N ALA A 189 9.61 2.92 2.72
CA ALA A 189 10.87 3.06 3.46
C ALA A 189 12.00 2.23 2.84
N PHE A 190 11.74 0.97 2.46
CA PHE A 190 12.77 0.08 1.92
C PHE A 190 13.28 0.51 0.55
N CYS A 191 12.41 1.06 -0.30
CA CYS A 191 12.78 1.59 -1.60
C CYS A 191 13.15 3.08 -1.58
N GLY A 192 13.05 3.73 -0.40
CA GLY A 192 13.28 5.15 -0.16
C GLY A 192 12.44 6.04 -1.08
N VAL A 193 11.13 5.84 -1.01
CA VAL A 193 10.10 6.65 -1.67
C VAL A 193 9.06 7.08 -0.63
N VAL A 194 8.10 7.90 -1.02
CA VAL A 194 7.01 8.35 -0.16
C VAL A 194 5.85 7.35 -0.24
N GLY A 195 5.25 7.01 0.90
CA GLY A 195 4.09 6.11 0.97
C GLY A 195 3.08 6.57 2.00
N LEU A 196 1.83 6.75 1.58
CA LEU A 196 0.74 7.17 2.47
C LEU A 196 -0.24 6.01 2.69
N LYS A 197 -0.45 5.66 3.96
CA LYS A 197 -1.68 4.97 4.38
C LYS A 197 -2.66 6.03 4.91
N PRO A 198 -3.76 6.33 4.21
CA PRO A 198 -4.72 7.31 4.70
C PRO A 198 -5.54 6.74 5.87
N THR A 199 -6.41 7.57 6.44
CA THR A 199 -7.33 7.18 7.51
C THR A 199 -8.19 6.02 7.04
N TYR A 200 -8.47 5.06 7.92
CA TYR A 200 -9.44 4.00 7.60
C TYR A 200 -10.81 4.65 7.27
N GLY A 201 -11.35 4.30 6.10
CA GLY A 201 -12.56 4.92 5.53
C GLY A 201 -12.34 6.16 4.67
N ALA A 202 -11.15 6.78 4.62
CA ALA A 202 -10.91 7.96 3.76
C ALA A 202 -10.88 7.63 2.27
N VAL A 203 -10.47 6.41 1.91
CA VAL A 203 -10.51 5.87 0.55
C VAL A 203 -11.39 4.63 0.57
N SER A 204 -12.21 4.46 -0.48
CA SER A 204 -13.07 3.29 -0.63
C SER A 204 -12.26 2.01 -0.84
N ARG A 205 -12.75 0.92 -0.27
CA ARG A 205 -12.22 -0.44 -0.41
C ARG A 205 -13.01 -1.26 -1.44
N ASN A 206 -14.01 -0.67 -2.09
CA ASN A 206 -14.76 -1.32 -3.17
C ASN A 206 -13.83 -1.61 -4.37
N GLY A 207 -13.73 -2.90 -4.73
CA GLY A 207 -12.79 -3.41 -5.72
C GLY A 207 -11.35 -3.58 -5.24
N LEU A 208 -11.08 -3.44 -3.94
CA LEU A 208 -9.88 -4.01 -3.32
C LEU A 208 -10.15 -5.48 -2.98
N ILE A 209 -9.29 -6.41 -3.43
CA ILE A 209 -9.35 -7.79 -2.96
C ILE A 209 -8.95 -7.79 -1.49
N ALA A 210 -9.94 -8.01 -0.62
CA ALA A 210 -9.79 -7.89 0.82
C ALA A 210 -8.80 -8.93 1.38
N MET A 211 -7.90 -8.47 2.24
CA MET A 211 -7.10 -9.27 3.15
C MET A 211 -7.77 -9.26 4.53
N ALA A 212 -7.70 -8.13 5.24
CA ALA A 212 -8.38 -7.92 6.52
C ALA A 212 -9.21 -6.64 6.46
N SER A 213 -10.53 -6.82 6.30
CA SER A 213 -11.49 -5.75 6.03
C SER A 213 -11.51 -4.62 7.06
N SER A 214 -11.16 -4.87 8.32
CA SER A 214 -11.12 -3.82 9.34
C SER A 214 -9.83 -3.00 9.35
N LEU A 215 -8.87 -3.33 8.47
CA LEU A 215 -7.50 -2.80 8.50
C LEU A 215 -7.01 -2.34 7.12
N ASP A 216 -7.48 -2.99 6.05
CA ASP A 216 -7.09 -2.71 4.67
C ASP A 216 -7.37 -1.26 4.30
N GLN A 217 -6.38 -0.60 3.69
CA GLN A 217 -6.61 0.69 3.06
C GLN A 217 -5.75 0.90 1.81
N ILE A 218 -6.34 1.46 0.75
CA ILE A 218 -5.61 1.86 -0.46
C ILE A 218 -4.89 3.19 -0.21
N GLY A 219 -3.69 3.35 -0.76
CA GLY A 219 -2.97 4.61 -0.69
C GLY A 219 -1.89 4.77 -1.77
N PRO A 220 -1.42 6.01 -1.99
CA PRO A 220 -0.42 6.32 -2.99
C PRO A 220 1.01 5.99 -2.51
N ILE A 221 1.86 5.63 -3.48
CA ILE A 221 3.32 5.57 -3.37
C ILE A 221 3.90 6.47 -4.46
N THR A 222 4.77 7.40 -4.09
CA THR A 222 5.26 8.48 -4.97
C THR A 222 6.70 8.84 -4.67
N GLN A 223 7.33 9.62 -5.54
CA GLN A 223 8.68 10.15 -5.27
C GLN A 223 8.67 11.31 -4.27
N THR A 224 7.59 12.10 -4.24
CA THR A 224 7.48 13.29 -3.39
C THR A 224 6.20 13.28 -2.57
N VAL A 225 6.20 14.02 -1.45
CA VAL A 225 5.02 14.24 -0.62
C VAL A 225 3.93 15.00 -1.37
N GLU A 226 4.31 15.94 -2.24
CA GLU A 226 3.37 16.68 -3.09
C GLU A 226 2.60 15.74 -4.04
N ASP A 227 3.30 14.81 -4.71
CA ASP A 227 2.65 13.85 -5.61
C ASP A 227 1.70 12.92 -4.84
N ALA A 228 2.06 12.52 -3.61
CA ALA A 228 1.19 11.71 -2.74
C ALA A 228 -0.10 12.47 -2.40
N GLU A 229 0.01 13.76 -2.08
CA GLU A 229 -1.14 14.61 -1.77
C GLU A 229 -2.08 14.76 -2.99
N ILE A 230 -1.54 14.99 -4.19
CA ILE A 230 -2.33 15.12 -5.42
C ILE A 230 -3.15 13.84 -5.66
N LEU A 231 -2.53 12.67 -5.53
CA LEU A 231 -3.22 11.40 -5.71
C LEU A 231 -4.22 11.11 -4.61
N PHE A 232 -3.87 11.33 -3.34
CA PHE A 232 -4.79 11.16 -2.23
C PHE A 232 -6.05 12.02 -2.40
N ASN A 233 -5.88 13.30 -2.74
CA ASN A 233 -7.00 14.20 -2.99
C ASN A 233 -7.90 13.73 -4.14
N THR A 234 -7.32 13.04 -5.13
CA THR A 234 -8.09 12.45 -6.24
C THR A 234 -8.87 11.22 -5.81
N ILE A 235 -8.28 10.33 -5.01
CA ILE A 235 -8.90 9.03 -4.68
C ILE A 235 -9.79 9.06 -3.42
N LYS A 236 -9.59 10.00 -2.49
CA LYS A 236 -10.35 10.09 -1.23
C LYS A 236 -11.84 10.42 -1.41
N GLY A 237 -12.67 9.97 -0.50
CA GLY A 237 -14.09 10.35 -0.43
C GLY A 237 -15.03 9.17 -0.25
N LYS A 238 -16.32 9.51 -0.09
CA LYS A 238 -17.39 8.54 0.10
C LYS A 238 -17.66 7.75 -1.17
N ASP A 239 -17.91 6.47 -0.99
CA ASP A 239 -18.42 5.55 -2.00
C ASP A 239 -19.68 4.88 -1.43
N GLU A 240 -20.77 4.90 -2.20
CA GLU A 240 -22.04 4.30 -1.81
C GLU A 240 -21.96 2.77 -1.76
N MET A 241 -21.05 2.18 -2.55
CA MET A 241 -20.79 0.74 -2.59
C MET A 241 -19.85 0.27 -1.47
N ASP A 242 -19.30 1.19 -0.67
CA ASP A 242 -18.50 0.89 0.51
C ASP A 242 -19.13 1.52 1.75
N SER A 243 -19.82 0.69 2.55
CA SER A 243 -20.46 1.11 3.79
C SER A 243 -19.46 1.64 4.84
N THR A 244 -18.17 1.34 4.72
CA THR A 244 -17.12 1.81 5.63
C THR A 244 -16.38 3.05 5.13
N SER A 245 -16.60 3.46 3.88
CA SER A 245 -16.07 4.73 3.39
C SER A 245 -16.76 5.89 4.11
N VAL A 246 -16.01 6.94 4.40
CA VAL A 246 -16.47 8.08 5.21
C VAL A 246 -16.26 9.35 4.41
N LEU A 247 -17.30 10.19 4.33
CA LEU A 247 -17.11 11.58 3.97
C LEU A 247 -16.64 12.30 5.24
N PRO A 248 -15.38 12.76 5.32
CA PRO A 248 -14.94 13.49 6.50
C PRO A 248 -15.80 14.74 6.68
N LYS A 249 -16.22 15.02 7.92
CA LYS A 249 -16.74 16.34 8.24
C LYS A 249 -15.65 17.35 7.94
N VAL A 250 -16.00 18.51 7.40
CA VAL A 250 -15.04 19.60 7.20
C VAL A 250 -14.49 19.97 8.58
N PHE A 251 -13.28 19.52 8.89
CA PHE A 251 -12.55 20.03 10.04
C PHE A 251 -12.14 21.46 9.68
N ASN A 252 -12.61 22.44 10.45
CA ASN A 252 -12.11 23.80 10.35
C ASN A 252 -10.60 23.76 10.64
N ARG A 253 -9.79 23.74 9.57
CA ARG A 253 -8.34 23.89 9.66
C ARG A 253 -8.05 25.30 10.14
N ALA A 254 -7.54 25.42 11.37
CA ALA A 254 -6.99 26.69 11.84
C ALA A 254 -5.89 26.56 12.92
N ALA A 255 -5.58 25.37 13.42
CA ALA A 255 -4.45 25.23 14.35
C ALA A 255 -3.16 24.99 13.56
N LYS A 256 -2.24 25.95 13.62
CA LYS A 256 -0.85 25.75 13.19
C LYS A 256 -0.27 24.57 13.96
N ILE A 257 0.40 23.65 13.27
CA ILE A 257 1.10 22.53 13.89
C ILE A 257 2.25 23.10 14.72
N LYS A 258 2.32 22.76 16.00
CA LYS A 258 3.34 23.24 16.94
C LYS A 258 4.12 22.10 17.58
N THR A 259 3.48 20.97 17.83
CA THR A 259 4.03 19.91 18.67
C THR A 259 4.15 18.59 17.92
N ILE A 260 5.28 17.90 18.07
CA ILE A 260 5.51 16.58 17.48
C ILE A 260 5.92 15.61 18.59
N GLY A 261 5.14 14.54 18.76
CA GLY A 261 5.38 13.49 19.73
C GLY A 261 6.38 12.43 19.24
N ILE A 262 7.28 12.01 20.12
CA ILE A 262 8.19 10.89 19.92
C ILE A 262 7.83 9.78 20.92
N PRO A 263 7.34 8.61 20.47
CA PRO A 263 6.96 7.52 21.37
C PRO A 263 8.18 6.88 22.02
N LYS A 264 8.27 6.91 23.36
CA LYS A 264 9.40 6.29 24.09
C LYS A 264 9.64 4.85 23.67
N GLU A 265 8.55 4.09 23.58
CA GLU A 265 8.57 2.65 23.29
C GLU A 265 9.30 2.34 21.97
N TYR A 266 9.29 3.24 20.99
CA TYR A 266 9.92 3.00 19.68
C TYR A 266 11.43 3.29 19.66
N PHE A 267 11.95 3.99 20.67
CA PHE A 267 13.35 4.38 20.77
C PHE A 267 14.06 3.75 21.98
N SER A 268 13.30 3.20 22.93
CA SER A 268 13.83 2.54 24.13
C SER A 268 14.11 1.03 23.95
N GLU A 269 13.60 0.40 22.89
CA GLU A 269 13.68 -1.05 22.71
C GLU A 269 14.98 -1.53 22.03
N GLN A 270 15.48 -2.70 22.44
CA GLN A 270 16.51 -3.45 21.70
C GLN A 270 15.89 -3.96 20.39
N GLY A 271 16.17 -3.30 19.28
CA GLY A 271 15.64 -3.74 17.97
C GLY A 271 15.64 -2.70 16.87
N LEU A 272 15.76 -1.41 17.21
CA LEU A 272 15.97 -0.37 16.19
C LEU A 272 17.43 -0.35 15.75
N ASP A 273 17.66 -0.54 14.45
CA ASP A 273 18.99 -0.49 13.85
C ASP A 273 19.64 0.90 14.06
N PRO A 274 20.92 0.98 14.47
CA PRO A 274 21.59 2.25 14.71
C PRO A 274 21.63 3.20 13.51
N HIS A 275 21.67 2.67 12.29
CA HIS A 275 21.62 3.50 11.08
C HIS A 275 20.25 4.15 10.92
N ILE A 276 19.17 3.39 11.13
CA ILE A 276 17.81 3.93 11.08
C ILE A 276 17.65 5.00 12.16
N LYS A 277 18.07 4.71 13.39
CA LYS A 277 18.05 5.69 14.49
C LYS A 277 18.77 6.99 14.10
N SER A 278 19.97 6.89 13.54
CA SER A 278 20.76 8.06 13.10
C SER A 278 20.04 8.90 12.04
N GLU A 279 19.37 8.27 11.06
CA GLU A 279 18.58 9.01 10.07
C GLU A 279 17.36 9.70 10.70
N LEU A 280 16.70 9.08 11.68
CA LEU A 280 15.62 9.71 12.44
C LEU A 280 16.11 10.87 13.30
N ASP A 281 17.27 10.75 13.96
CA ASP A 281 17.86 11.83 14.75
C ASP A 281 18.11 13.07 13.88
N LYS A 282 18.52 12.91 12.61
CA LYS A 282 18.63 14.03 11.67
C LYS A 282 17.28 14.69 11.37
N VAL A 283 16.22 13.90 11.21
CA VAL A 283 14.85 14.43 11.00
C VAL A 283 14.36 15.15 12.26
N ILE A 284 14.60 14.61 13.45
CA ILE A 284 14.24 15.23 14.74
C ILE A 284 14.95 16.58 14.87
N ASN A 285 16.29 16.62 14.70
CA ASN A 285 17.09 17.85 14.78
C ASN A 285 16.63 18.92 13.77
N LYS A 286 16.12 18.50 12.60
CA LYS A 286 15.55 19.42 11.61
C LYS A 286 14.22 20.00 12.09
N LEU A 287 13.35 19.17 12.68
CA LEU A 287 12.03 19.58 13.16
C LEU A 287 12.11 20.49 14.40
N GLU A 288 13.06 20.26 15.30
CA GLU A 288 13.27 21.07 16.52
C GLU A 288 13.44 22.58 16.24
N LYS A 289 13.86 22.94 15.02
CA LYS A 289 13.99 24.35 14.61
C LYS A 289 12.65 25.08 14.47
N ASN A 290 11.55 24.35 14.25
CA ASN A 290 10.24 24.93 13.94
C ASN A 290 9.08 24.33 14.76
N TYR A 291 9.31 23.20 15.43
CA TYR A 291 8.32 22.46 16.20
C TYR A 291 8.87 22.10 17.57
N GLU A 292 8.00 22.08 18.57
CA GLU A 292 8.31 21.56 19.89
C GLU A 292 8.26 20.03 19.86
N ILE A 293 9.35 19.37 20.24
CA ILE A 293 9.43 17.90 20.30
C ILE A 293 9.10 17.43 21.70
N HIS A 294 8.08 16.59 21.82
CA HIS A 294 7.57 16.09 23.10
C HIS A 294 7.72 14.58 23.16
N GLU A 295 8.20 14.07 24.28
CA GLU A 295 8.26 12.64 24.50
C GLU A 295 6.87 12.13 24.95
N ILE A 296 6.29 11.15 24.25
CA ILE A 296 4.95 10.62 24.53
C ILE A 296 5.00 9.12 24.86
N ASN A 297 3.93 8.59 25.44
CA ASN A 297 3.82 7.17 25.78
C ASN A 297 2.74 6.49 24.93
N LEU A 298 3.07 5.34 24.34
CA LEU A 298 2.15 4.44 23.66
C LEU A 298 2.28 3.02 24.25
N PRO A 299 1.90 2.82 25.53
CA PRO A 299 2.30 1.66 26.33
C PRO A 299 1.77 0.31 25.82
N HIS A 300 0.71 0.31 25.01
CA HIS A 300 0.11 -0.90 24.46
C HIS A 300 0.68 -1.28 23.08
N THR A 301 1.58 -0.50 22.49
CA THR A 301 2.19 -0.80 21.18
C THR A 301 3.00 -2.09 21.18
N LYS A 302 3.61 -2.48 22.31
CA LYS A 302 4.25 -3.79 22.48
C LYS A 302 3.33 -5.00 22.25
N TYR A 303 2.00 -4.82 22.39
CA TYR A 303 1.01 -5.86 22.11
C TYR A 303 0.46 -5.81 20.67
N ALA A 304 0.77 -4.76 19.91
CA ALA A 304 0.18 -4.51 18.60
C ALA A 304 0.48 -5.64 17.61
N LEU A 305 1.71 -6.14 17.60
CA LEU A 305 2.11 -7.25 16.73
C LEU A 305 1.26 -8.50 16.98
N ALA A 306 1.18 -8.96 18.24
CA ALA A 306 0.38 -10.12 18.60
C ALA A 306 -1.12 -9.92 18.32
N CYS A 307 -1.64 -8.72 18.60
CA CYS A 307 -3.01 -8.34 18.31
C CYS A 307 -3.32 -8.44 16.80
N TYR A 308 -2.43 -7.88 15.97
CA TYR A 308 -2.54 -7.91 14.51
C TYR A 308 -2.52 -9.34 13.96
N TYR A 309 -1.60 -10.18 14.42
CA TYR A 309 -1.49 -11.60 14.00
C TYR A 309 -2.59 -12.51 14.58
N ILE A 310 -3.57 -11.97 15.29
CA ILE A 310 -4.82 -12.67 15.61
C ILE A 310 -5.97 -12.13 14.75
N ILE A 311 -6.12 -10.81 14.69
CA ILE A 311 -7.22 -10.15 13.95
C ILE A 311 -7.11 -10.44 12.45
N VAL A 312 -5.92 -10.25 11.88
CA VAL A 312 -5.72 -10.41 10.43
C VAL A 312 -5.97 -11.85 9.99
N PRO A 313 -5.34 -12.89 10.59
CA PRO A 313 -5.66 -14.27 10.24
C PRO A 313 -7.14 -14.61 10.35
N ALA A 314 -7.82 -14.16 11.41
CA ALA A 314 -9.25 -14.38 11.60
C ALA A 314 -10.06 -13.81 10.41
N GLU A 315 -9.86 -12.54 10.05
CA GLU A 315 -10.56 -11.93 8.92
C GLU A 315 -10.16 -12.58 7.59
N VAL A 316 -8.88 -12.91 7.41
CA VAL A 316 -8.36 -13.64 6.23
C VAL A 316 -9.07 -14.97 6.05
N SER A 317 -9.25 -15.76 7.12
CA SER A 317 -9.91 -17.07 7.02
C SER A 317 -11.36 -16.97 6.50
N SER A 318 -12.04 -15.87 6.81
CA SER A 318 -13.39 -15.59 6.31
C SER A 318 -13.37 -15.00 4.90
N ASN A 319 -12.57 -13.96 4.67
CA ASN A 319 -12.49 -13.26 3.38
C ASN A 319 -12.03 -14.17 2.24
N MET A 320 -11.07 -15.05 2.52
CA MET A 320 -10.52 -16.01 1.54
C MET A 320 -11.42 -17.23 1.32
N ALA A 321 -12.50 -17.42 2.09
CA ALA A 321 -13.38 -18.58 1.95
C ALA A 321 -14.10 -18.61 0.58
N ARG A 322 -14.25 -17.44 -0.06
CA ARG A 322 -14.90 -17.29 -1.38
C ARG A 322 -14.10 -17.87 -2.55
N PHE A 323 -12.81 -18.12 -2.38
CA PHE A 323 -11.93 -18.65 -3.42
C PHE A 323 -11.99 -20.18 -3.40
N ASP A 324 -12.89 -20.71 -4.21
CA ASP A 324 -13.33 -22.09 -4.19
C ASP A 324 -13.29 -22.76 -5.58
N GLY A 325 -12.93 -22.00 -6.62
CA GLY A 325 -12.88 -22.44 -8.01
C GLY A 325 -14.25 -22.64 -8.67
N VAL A 326 -15.36 -22.32 -8.01
CA VAL A 326 -16.71 -22.58 -8.56
C VAL A 326 -17.17 -21.46 -9.46
N ARG A 327 -17.11 -20.21 -9.00
CA ARG A 327 -17.61 -19.04 -9.74
C ARG A 327 -16.54 -18.37 -10.59
N TYR A 328 -15.30 -18.41 -10.14
CA TYR A 328 -14.15 -17.77 -10.78
C TYR A 328 -12.83 -18.31 -10.18
N GLY A 329 -11.72 -17.97 -10.82
CA GLY A 329 -10.40 -18.45 -10.44
C GLY A 329 -10.11 -19.86 -10.93
N GLU A 330 -9.01 -20.44 -10.44
CA GLU A 330 -8.58 -21.77 -10.83
C GLU A 330 -9.42 -22.85 -10.14
N ARG A 331 -9.93 -23.79 -10.93
CA ARG A 331 -10.67 -24.96 -10.47
C ARG A 331 -9.87 -26.22 -10.74
N LYS A 332 -9.73 -27.06 -9.73
CA LYS A 332 -9.16 -28.41 -9.84
C LYS A 332 -10.23 -29.44 -9.54
N ASP A 333 -10.81 -30.02 -10.59
CA ASP A 333 -11.80 -31.08 -10.44
C ASP A 333 -11.22 -32.32 -9.73
N ALA A 334 -12.07 -32.95 -8.93
CA ALA A 334 -11.80 -34.16 -8.16
C ALA A 334 -13.08 -35.02 -8.04
N GLY A 335 -13.03 -36.11 -7.27
CA GLY A 335 -14.10 -37.11 -7.22
C GLY A 335 -15.42 -36.60 -6.61
N ASN A 336 -15.36 -35.57 -5.77
CA ASN A 336 -16.53 -34.92 -5.19
C ASN A 336 -16.27 -33.44 -4.88
N LEU A 337 -17.33 -32.71 -4.51
CA LEU A 337 -17.27 -31.27 -4.24
C LEU A 337 -16.26 -30.90 -3.15
N ILE A 338 -16.19 -31.67 -2.05
CA ILE A 338 -15.26 -31.40 -0.95
C ILE A 338 -13.82 -31.57 -1.43
N GLU A 339 -13.54 -32.61 -2.21
CA GLU A 339 -12.22 -32.81 -2.79
C GLU A 339 -11.86 -31.73 -3.79
N THR A 340 -12.80 -31.27 -4.63
CA THR A 340 -12.58 -30.14 -5.54
C THR A 340 -12.19 -28.88 -4.77
N TYR A 341 -12.87 -28.57 -3.67
CA TYR A 341 -12.49 -27.44 -2.81
C TYR A 341 -11.11 -27.60 -2.19
N LYS A 342 -10.82 -28.77 -1.61
CA LYS A 342 -9.52 -29.06 -0.98
C LYS A 342 -8.39 -28.97 -2.00
N LYS A 343 -8.57 -29.51 -3.19
CA LYS A 343 -7.57 -29.55 -4.25
C LYS A 343 -7.34 -28.16 -4.85
N SER A 344 -8.40 -27.45 -5.23
CA SER A 344 -8.31 -26.10 -5.79
C SER A 344 -7.59 -25.14 -4.84
N ARG A 345 -7.96 -25.16 -3.55
CA ARG A 345 -7.33 -24.31 -2.53
C ARG A 345 -5.94 -24.80 -2.13
N GLY A 346 -5.74 -26.12 -2.04
CA GLY A 346 -4.48 -26.72 -1.61
C GLY A 346 -3.34 -26.53 -2.60
N GLU A 347 -3.65 -26.52 -3.90
CA GLU A 347 -2.68 -26.31 -4.99
C GLU A 347 -2.59 -24.84 -5.42
N GLY A 348 -3.71 -24.10 -5.38
CA GLY A 348 -3.80 -22.74 -5.88
C GLY A 348 -3.36 -21.64 -4.89
N ILE A 349 -3.36 -21.91 -3.59
CA ILE A 349 -3.00 -20.94 -2.54
C ILE A 349 -1.64 -21.29 -1.93
N GLY A 350 -0.74 -20.32 -1.86
CA GLY A 350 0.60 -20.47 -1.29
C GLY A 350 0.61 -20.72 0.22
N LEU A 351 1.80 -21.00 0.74
CA LEU A 351 1.99 -21.50 2.11
C LEU A 351 1.68 -20.46 3.18
N GLU A 352 2.12 -19.21 3.01
CA GLU A 352 1.86 -18.14 4.00
C GLU A 352 0.37 -17.82 4.10
N VAL A 353 -0.33 -17.74 2.97
CA VAL A 353 -1.78 -17.50 2.95
C VAL A 353 -2.52 -18.67 3.62
N ARG A 354 -2.15 -19.92 3.34
CA ARG A 354 -2.71 -21.10 4.03
C ARG A 354 -2.44 -21.09 5.53
N ARG A 355 -1.23 -20.72 5.96
CA ARG A 355 -0.88 -20.58 7.39
C ARG A 355 -1.82 -19.59 8.08
N ARG A 356 -2.07 -18.42 7.48
CA ARG A 356 -3.00 -17.43 8.03
C ARG A 356 -4.46 -17.90 8.03
N ILE A 357 -4.91 -18.60 7.00
CA ILE A 357 -6.25 -19.21 6.99
C ILE A 357 -6.41 -20.21 8.14
N LEU A 358 -5.41 -21.08 8.38
CA LEU A 358 -5.44 -22.06 9.47
C LEU A 358 -5.48 -21.39 10.84
N LEU A 359 -4.59 -20.42 11.08
CA LEU A 359 -4.55 -19.65 12.33
C LEU A 359 -5.86 -18.89 12.59
N GLY A 360 -6.42 -18.28 11.55
CA GLY A 360 -7.69 -17.57 11.64
C GLY A 360 -8.88 -18.46 11.96
N THR A 361 -8.96 -19.60 11.27
CA THR A 361 -10.01 -20.60 11.52
C THR A 361 -9.94 -21.12 12.95
N TYR A 362 -8.72 -21.33 13.48
CA TYR A 362 -8.52 -21.69 14.88
C TYR A 362 -8.95 -20.56 15.82
N ALA A 363 -8.49 -19.32 15.60
CA ALA A 363 -8.81 -18.18 16.46
C ALA A 363 -10.31 -17.83 16.50
N LEU A 364 -11.06 -18.19 15.47
CA LEU A 364 -12.52 -18.02 15.38
C LEU A 364 -13.32 -19.24 15.83
N SER A 365 -12.67 -20.38 16.09
CA SER A 365 -13.37 -21.62 16.45
C SER A 365 -14.04 -21.52 17.83
N ALA A 366 -15.12 -22.28 17.99
CA ALA A 366 -15.84 -22.38 19.26
C ALA A 366 -14.90 -22.83 20.39
N GLY A 367 -15.00 -22.18 21.55
CA GLY A 367 -14.09 -22.39 22.69
C GLY A 367 -12.86 -21.47 22.69
N TYR A 368 -12.35 -21.08 21.52
CA TYR A 368 -11.14 -20.24 21.40
C TYR A 368 -11.44 -18.77 21.04
N TYR A 369 -12.61 -18.48 20.46
CA TYR A 369 -13.03 -17.14 20.05
C TYR A 369 -12.81 -16.05 21.12
N ASN A 370 -13.25 -16.30 22.36
CA ASN A 370 -13.14 -15.33 23.45
C ASN A 370 -11.68 -15.11 23.89
N ALA A 371 -10.89 -16.18 23.90
CA ALA A 371 -9.49 -16.15 24.34
C ALA A 371 -8.56 -15.48 23.33
N TYR A 372 -8.87 -15.60 22.03
CA TYR A 372 -8.06 -15.04 20.95
C TYR A 372 -8.71 -13.82 20.31
N TYR A 373 -9.71 -14.00 19.44
CA TYR A 373 -10.22 -12.91 18.60
C TYR A 373 -10.88 -11.79 19.42
N SER A 374 -11.77 -12.12 20.36
CA SER A 374 -12.40 -11.10 21.22
C SER A 374 -11.36 -10.38 22.10
N LYS A 375 -10.37 -11.11 22.63
CA LYS A 375 -9.28 -10.52 23.41
C LYS A 375 -8.43 -9.56 22.58
N ALA A 376 -8.08 -9.94 21.35
CA ALA A 376 -7.34 -9.09 20.42
C ALA A 376 -8.12 -7.82 20.08
N GLN A 377 -9.43 -7.89 19.83
CA GLN A 377 -10.25 -6.70 19.58
C GLN A 377 -10.28 -5.73 20.78
N ARG A 378 -10.24 -6.24 22.01
CA ARG A 378 -10.10 -5.40 23.22
C ARG A 378 -8.72 -4.75 23.29
N VAL A 379 -7.66 -5.48 22.98
CA VAL A 379 -6.28 -4.93 22.91
C VAL A 379 -6.17 -3.87 21.82
N ARG A 380 -6.77 -4.09 20.64
CA ARG A 380 -6.86 -3.08 19.58
C ARG A 380 -7.48 -1.79 20.08
N SER A 381 -8.51 -1.89 20.92
CA SER A 381 -9.16 -0.70 21.52
C SER A 381 -8.20 0.06 22.44
N LEU A 382 -7.35 -0.64 23.20
CA LEU A 382 -6.32 0.00 24.04
C LEU A 382 -5.26 0.70 23.18
N VAL A 383 -4.79 0.07 22.09
CA VAL A 383 -3.86 0.71 21.15
C VAL A 383 -4.47 1.98 20.53
N ALA A 384 -5.76 1.93 20.15
CA ALA A 384 -6.45 3.12 19.65
C ALA A 384 -6.60 4.21 20.72
N GLU A 385 -6.83 3.83 21.98
CA GLU A 385 -6.91 4.75 23.11
C GLU A 385 -5.57 5.45 23.37
N ASP A 386 -4.44 4.76 23.22
CA ASP A 386 -3.10 5.35 23.35
C ASP A 386 -2.89 6.47 22.33
N PHE A 387 -3.19 6.23 21.05
CA PHE A 387 -3.13 7.29 20.02
C PHE A 387 -4.06 8.46 20.34
N LYS A 388 -5.29 8.17 20.80
CA LYS A 388 -6.24 9.23 21.17
C LYS A 388 -5.71 10.10 22.32
N LYS A 389 -5.06 9.50 23.33
CA LYS A 389 -4.43 10.23 24.44
C LYS A 389 -3.23 11.03 23.96
N ALA A 390 -2.35 10.42 23.17
CA ALA A 390 -1.19 11.11 22.60
C ALA A 390 -1.61 12.33 21.76
N PHE A 391 -2.62 12.21 20.90
CA PHE A 391 -3.11 13.33 20.09
C PHE A 391 -3.88 14.40 20.89
N ALA A 392 -4.13 14.19 22.18
CA ALA A 392 -4.58 15.26 23.08
C ALA A 392 -3.41 16.14 23.57
N GLU A 393 -2.18 15.64 23.47
CA GLU A 393 -0.95 16.29 23.91
C GLU A 393 -0.13 16.83 22.74
N VAL A 394 -0.13 16.14 21.59
CA VAL A 394 0.68 16.48 20.41
C VAL A 394 -0.14 16.57 19.12
N ASP A 395 0.32 17.38 18.17
CA ASP A 395 -0.33 17.57 16.87
C ASP A 395 -0.07 16.45 15.87
N LEU A 396 1.10 15.82 15.96
CA LEU A 396 1.59 14.74 15.12
C LEU A 396 2.51 13.83 15.94
N ILE A 397 2.70 12.60 15.46
CA ILE A 397 3.68 11.67 16.02
C ILE A 397 4.73 11.38 14.94
N LEU A 398 6.01 11.43 15.31
CA LEU A 398 7.12 10.96 14.48
C LEU A 398 7.65 9.63 15.04
N ALA A 399 7.83 8.66 14.14
CA ALA A 399 8.26 7.31 14.47
C ALA A 399 9.19 6.76 13.36
N PRO A 400 10.01 5.74 13.65
CA PRO A 400 10.57 4.90 12.60
C PRO A 400 9.46 4.23 11.78
N THR A 401 9.67 4.04 10.47
CA THR A 401 8.80 3.17 9.68
C THR A 401 9.17 1.70 9.85
N VAL A 402 10.48 1.40 9.89
CA VAL A 402 11.02 0.04 9.88
C VAL A 402 12.11 -0.12 10.93
N PRO A 403 12.28 -1.32 11.51
CA PRO A 403 13.33 -1.55 12.51
C PRO A 403 14.72 -1.70 11.91
N THR A 404 14.83 -2.14 10.65
CA THR A 404 16.10 -2.40 9.98
C THR A 404 16.10 -1.85 8.56
N PRO A 405 17.28 -1.65 7.94
CA PRO A 405 17.39 -1.49 6.49
C PRO A 405 16.84 -2.70 5.72
N PRO A 406 16.67 -2.59 4.38
CA PRO A 406 16.26 -3.71 3.54
C PRO A 406 17.23 -4.89 3.69
N PHE A 407 16.66 -6.07 3.92
CA PHE A 407 17.37 -7.34 4.09
C PHE A 407 17.54 -8.08 2.76
N LYS A 408 18.40 -9.11 2.73
CA LYS A 408 18.65 -9.90 1.52
C LYS A 408 17.43 -10.77 1.17
N ILE A 409 17.21 -11.00 -0.12
CA ILE A 409 16.24 -11.99 -0.58
C ILE A 409 16.62 -13.37 -0.02
N GLY A 410 15.66 -14.08 0.56
CA GLY A 410 15.82 -15.38 1.21
C GLY A 410 16.24 -15.31 2.68
N GLU A 411 16.60 -14.14 3.21
CA GLU A 411 17.18 -14.02 4.56
C GLU A 411 16.20 -14.42 5.67
N LYS A 412 14.91 -14.08 5.50
CA LYS A 412 13.86 -14.29 6.52
C LYS A 412 12.77 -15.28 6.13
N THR A 413 12.87 -15.94 4.97
CA THR A 413 11.79 -16.78 4.44
C THR A 413 11.51 -18.02 5.29
N ASN A 414 12.51 -18.49 6.05
CA ASN A 414 12.41 -19.66 6.93
C ASN A 414 12.05 -19.29 8.38
N ASP A 415 11.99 -18.00 8.72
CA ASP A 415 11.60 -17.51 10.05
C ASP A 415 10.44 -16.52 9.94
N PRO A 416 9.19 -17.01 10.04
CA PRO A 416 8.01 -16.17 9.95
C PRO A 416 7.99 -15.08 11.02
N LEU A 417 8.49 -15.35 12.24
CA LEU A 417 8.46 -14.36 13.32
C LEU A 417 9.43 -13.21 13.03
N ALA A 418 10.63 -13.51 12.53
CA ALA A 418 11.58 -12.49 12.10
C ALA A 418 11.04 -11.63 10.93
N MET A 419 10.24 -12.22 10.04
CA MET A 419 9.53 -11.48 8.99
C MET A 419 8.44 -10.58 9.59
N TYR A 420 7.65 -11.09 10.53
CA TYR A 420 6.55 -10.35 11.15
C TYR A 420 7.03 -9.15 11.98
N LEU A 421 8.20 -9.26 12.60
CA LEU A 421 8.84 -8.17 13.33
C LEU A 421 9.22 -6.98 12.43
N SER A 422 9.29 -7.14 11.11
CA SER A 422 9.57 -6.03 10.19
C SER A 422 8.48 -4.94 10.17
N ASP A 423 7.27 -5.25 10.65
CA ASP A 423 6.12 -4.33 10.62
C ASP A 423 5.79 -3.73 12.01
N ILE A 424 6.69 -3.90 13.00
CA ILE A 424 6.43 -3.56 14.40
C ILE A 424 6.02 -2.08 14.62
N TYR A 425 6.59 -1.16 13.85
CA TYR A 425 6.31 0.28 13.95
C TYR A 425 5.17 0.75 13.03
N THR A 426 4.71 -0.08 12.10
CA THR A 426 3.63 0.28 11.17
C THR A 426 2.27 -0.22 11.61
N ILE A 427 2.20 -1.41 12.22
CA ILE A 427 0.96 -2.06 12.66
C ILE A 427 0.09 -1.19 13.59
N PRO A 428 0.64 -0.48 14.60
CA PRO A 428 -0.18 0.26 15.56
C PRO A 428 -1.12 1.28 14.88
N ALA A 429 -0.67 1.94 13.80
CA ALA A 429 -1.49 2.89 13.06
C ALA A 429 -2.68 2.23 12.35
N ASN A 430 -2.56 0.99 11.84
CA ASN A 430 -3.68 0.26 11.24
C ASN A 430 -4.69 -0.15 12.31
N LEU A 431 -4.21 -0.69 13.44
CA LEU A 431 -5.06 -1.08 14.57
C LEU A 431 -5.88 0.11 15.07
N ALA A 432 -5.26 1.30 15.17
CA ALA A 432 -5.90 2.53 15.58
C ALA A 432 -6.72 3.22 14.47
N GLY A 433 -6.58 2.84 13.20
CA GLY A 433 -7.30 3.44 12.07
C GLY A 433 -6.78 4.80 11.59
N VAL A 434 -5.70 5.31 12.19
CA VAL A 434 -5.14 6.65 11.97
C VAL A 434 -4.27 6.72 10.70
N PRO A 435 -4.21 7.84 9.98
CA PRO A 435 -3.36 8.00 8.81
C PRO A 435 -1.87 8.06 9.17
N ALA A 436 -1.02 7.54 8.28
CA ALA A 436 0.42 7.58 8.43
C ALA A 436 1.14 7.75 7.09
N LEU A 437 2.16 8.62 7.06
CA LEU A 437 2.96 8.95 5.89
C LEU A 437 4.42 8.56 6.16
N THR A 438 4.97 7.69 5.32
CA THR A 438 6.40 7.39 5.29
C THR A 438 7.09 8.26 4.26
N LEU A 439 8.23 8.83 4.65
CA LEU A 439 9.11 9.63 3.81
C LEU A 439 10.28 8.78 3.29
N ALA A 440 10.96 9.27 2.25
CA ALA A 440 12.11 8.59 1.65
C ALA A 440 13.28 8.34 2.62
N SER A 441 13.37 9.10 3.72
CA SER A 441 14.33 8.90 4.82
C SER A 441 14.02 7.70 5.71
N GLY A 442 12.84 7.07 5.56
CA GLY A 442 12.36 6.01 6.45
C GLY A 442 11.64 6.54 7.70
N ALA A 443 11.56 7.86 7.89
CA ALA A 443 10.74 8.49 8.91
C ALA A 443 9.24 8.33 8.60
N GLN A 444 8.44 8.10 9.63
CA GLN A 444 6.99 7.98 9.57
C GLN A 444 6.34 9.10 10.40
N LEU A 445 5.45 9.87 9.77
CA LEU A 445 4.55 10.79 10.44
C LEU A 445 3.18 10.13 10.62
N ILE A 446 2.56 10.28 11.78
CA ILE A 446 1.22 9.76 12.11
C ILE A 446 0.37 10.92 12.61
N ALA A 447 -0.85 11.06 12.10
CA ALA A 447 -1.75 12.16 12.41
C ALA A 447 -3.08 11.65 13.00
N PRO A 448 -3.90 12.52 13.60
CA PRO A 448 -5.27 12.19 13.95
C PRO A 448 -6.10 11.75 12.73
N HIS A 449 -7.24 11.11 13.00
CA HIS A 449 -8.17 10.67 11.96
C HIS A 449 -8.60 11.83 11.04
N PHE A 450 -8.50 11.61 9.73
CA PHE A 450 -8.84 12.56 8.67
C PHE A 450 -8.00 13.86 8.66
N GLU A 451 -6.81 13.83 9.25
CA GLU A 451 -5.86 14.94 9.25
C GLU A 451 -4.62 14.67 8.39
N GLU A 452 -4.78 13.96 7.26
CA GLU A 452 -3.70 13.67 6.31
C GLU A 452 -2.95 14.94 5.85
N ASN A 453 -3.61 16.09 5.90
CA ASN A 453 -2.98 17.36 5.56
C ASN A 453 -1.86 17.78 6.48
N ARG A 454 -1.93 17.42 7.77
CA ARG A 454 -0.82 17.68 8.68
C ARG A 454 0.40 16.85 8.28
N LEU A 455 0.15 15.63 7.82
CA LEU A 455 1.20 14.76 7.27
C LEU A 455 1.85 15.40 6.04
N PHE A 456 1.04 15.94 5.11
CA PHE A 456 1.59 16.59 3.92
C PHE A 456 2.34 17.89 4.24
N GLU A 457 1.82 18.72 5.15
CA GLU A 457 2.46 19.98 5.56
C GLU A 457 3.85 19.73 6.15
N VAL A 458 3.94 18.88 7.17
CA VAL A 458 5.23 18.56 7.81
C VAL A 458 6.10 17.66 6.94
N GLY A 459 5.50 16.75 6.18
CA GLY A 459 6.24 15.89 5.24
C GLY A 459 6.98 16.69 4.17
N LYS A 460 6.33 17.70 3.56
CA LYS A 460 6.98 18.60 2.60
C LYS A 460 8.10 19.41 3.25
N PHE A 461 7.91 19.88 4.49
CA PHE A 461 8.98 20.54 5.25
C PHE A 461 10.21 19.63 5.44
N ILE A 462 9.99 18.35 5.74
CA ILE A 462 11.09 17.38 5.89
C ILE A 462 11.76 17.07 4.53
N GLU A 463 11.02 17.06 3.43
CA GLU A 463 11.54 16.73 2.09
C GLU A 463 12.38 17.85 1.43
N HIS A 464 12.03 19.13 1.64
CA HIS A 464 12.57 20.27 0.86
C HIS A 464 13.80 21.00 1.43
N ASP A 465 14.41 20.49 2.50
CA ASP A 465 15.58 21.09 3.19
C ASP A 465 16.57 19.97 3.57
#